data_AF-A0A0P6RNP7-F1
#
_entry.id   AF-A0A0P6RNP7-F1
#
_cell.length_a   1.000
_cell.length_b   1.000
_cell.length_c   1.000
_cell.angle_alpha   90.00
_cell.angle_beta   90.00
_cell.angle_gamma   90.00
#
_symmetry.space_group_name_H-M   'P 1'
#
loop_
_entity.id
_entity.type
_entity.pdbx_description
1 polymer ?
#
loop_
_entity_poly.entity_id
_entity_poly.type
_entity_poly.pdbx_seq_one_letter_code
_entity_poly.pdbx_strand_id
1 'polypeptide(L)'
;MLKILVALSLLAASPAFALDIVDVERSNLLLQLIRDNGCSMTEELAETLLPENGFTKKEVGAILRAWETADWIAEMSDRGITLREKSCTAG
;
A
#
# COMPACT_ATOMS: atom_id res chain seq x y z
N MET A 1 56.97 -8.51 -7.31
CA MET A 1 56.04 -7.39 -7.54
C MET A 1 54.98 -7.45 -6.46
N LEU A 2 54.89 -6.41 -5.64
CA LEU A 2 54.46 -6.44 -4.25
C LEU A 2 53.03 -5.89 -4.09
N LYS A 3 52.14 -6.73 -3.55
CA LYS A 3 50.94 -6.44 -2.72
C LYS A 3 49.89 -5.46 -3.29
N ILE A 4 48.82 -6.01 -3.85
CA ILE A 4 47.52 -5.34 -3.97
C ILE A 4 46.81 -5.47 -2.62
N LEU A 5 46.82 -4.40 -1.84
CA LEU A 5 46.02 -4.11 -0.65
C LEU A 5 45.58 -2.65 -0.87
N VAL A 6 44.32 -2.24 -0.82
CA VAL A 6 43.28 -2.48 0.18
C VAL A 6 41.93 -2.24 -0.50
N ALA A 7 41.02 -3.19 -0.34
CA ALA A 7 39.60 -2.96 -0.51
C ALA A 7 39.11 -2.00 0.58
N LEU A 8 38.61 -0.84 0.18
CA LEU A 8 37.80 0.00 1.06
C LEU A 8 36.56 0.43 0.28
N SER A 9 35.67 -0.53 0.12
CA SER A 9 34.30 -0.29 -0.30
C SER A 9 33.65 0.64 0.73
N LEU A 10 33.54 1.92 0.39
CA LEU A 10 32.65 2.81 1.13
C LEU A 10 31.23 2.29 0.93
N LEU A 11 30.70 1.56 1.92
CA LEU A 11 29.27 1.42 2.08
C LEU A 11 28.74 2.82 2.41
N ALA A 12 28.31 3.55 1.39
CA ALA A 12 27.41 4.67 1.59
C ALA A 12 26.11 4.08 2.15
N ALA A 13 25.94 4.16 3.48
CA ALA A 13 24.63 4.03 4.10
C ALA A 13 23.80 5.23 3.63
N SER A 14 23.12 5.07 2.50
CA SER A 14 22.19 6.07 2.01
C SER A 14 21.11 6.27 3.08
N PRO A 15 20.80 7.51 3.48
CA PRO A 15 19.62 7.76 4.28
C PRO A 15 18.43 7.30 3.43
N ALA A 16 17.62 6.40 3.99
CA ALA A 16 16.31 6.10 3.43
C ALA A 16 15.49 7.39 3.49
N PHE A 17 15.58 8.21 2.45
CA PHE A 17 14.58 9.20 2.17
C PHE A 17 13.29 8.41 1.95
N ALA A 18 12.46 8.35 3.01
CA ALA A 18 11.08 7.93 2.90
C ALA A 18 10.38 8.97 2.03
N LEU A 19 10.53 8.84 0.71
CA LEU A 19 9.61 9.42 -0.24
C LEU A 19 8.23 8.83 0.09
N ASP A 20 7.20 9.66 0.15
CA ASP A 20 5.79 9.24 0.21
C ASP A 20 5.37 8.58 -1.13
N ILE A 21 6.16 7.64 -1.62
CA ILE A 21 5.79 6.73 -2.69
C ILE A 21 4.80 5.73 -2.08
N VAL A 22 3.58 5.74 -2.58
CA VAL A 22 2.62 4.67 -2.29
C VAL A 22 3.28 3.37 -2.71
N ASP A 23 3.54 2.51 -1.75
CA ASP A 23 4.11 1.19 -1.99
C ASP A 23 3.10 0.38 -2.83
N VAL A 24 3.54 -0.01 -4.03
CA VAL A 24 2.68 -0.69 -5.02
C VAL A 24 2.26 -2.06 -4.51
N GLU A 25 3.14 -2.79 -3.83
CA GLU A 25 2.82 -4.11 -3.28
C GLU A 25 1.78 -3.98 -2.17
N ARG A 26 1.94 -2.99 -1.29
CA ARG A 26 0.98 -2.71 -0.21
C ARG A 26 -0.37 -2.22 -0.74
N SER A 27 -0.35 -1.36 -1.76
CA SER A 27 -1.56 -0.98 -2.50
C SER A 27 -2.26 -2.21 -3.08
N ASN A 28 -1.53 -3.09 -3.78
CA ASN A 28 -2.11 -4.30 -4.37
C ASN A 28 -2.67 -5.26 -3.31
N LEU A 29 -2.00 -5.41 -2.17
CA LEU A 29 -2.50 -6.23 -1.07
C LEU A 29 -3.82 -5.66 -0.50
N LEU A 30 -3.89 -4.34 -0.24
CA LEU A 30 -5.13 -3.72 0.23
C LEU A 30 -6.26 -3.91 -0.79
N LEU A 31 -5.94 -3.77 -2.08
CA LEU A 31 -6.89 -3.95 -3.17
C LEU A 31 -7.43 -5.39 -3.21
N GLN A 32 -6.56 -6.39 -3.05
CA GLN A 32 -6.96 -7.80 -2.98
C GLN A 32 -7.88 -8.06 -1.78
N LEU A 33 -7.53 -7.55 -0.58
CA LEU A 33 -8.39 -7.72 0.60
C LEU A 33 -9.81 -7.16 0.39
N ILE A 34 -9.95 -6.03 -0.30
CA ILE A 34 -11.27 -5.47 -0.60
C ILE A 34 -12.00 -6.30 -1.65
N ARG A 35 -11.30 -6.80 -2.68
CA ARG A 35 -11.89 -7.68 -3.72
C ARG A 35 -12.38 -8.99 -3.13
N ASP A 36 -11.61 -9.60 -2.25
CA ASP A 36 -11.96 -10.85 -1.57
C ASP A 36 -13.23 -10.71 -0.71
N ASN A 37 -13.59 -9.48 -0.33
CA ASN A 37 -14.81 -9.14 0.40
C ASN A 37 -15.92 -8.57 -0.49
N GLY A 38 -15.95 -8.95 -1.77
CA GLY A 38 -16.99 -8.54 -2.70
C GLY A 38 -16.84 -7.09 -3.18
N CYS A 39 -15.60 -6.62 -3.29
CA CYS A 39 -15.24 -5.26 -3.70
C CYS A 39 -15.74 -4.15 -2.78
N SER A 40 -16.06 -4.51 -1.54
CA SER A 40 -16.42 -3.59 -0.48
C SER A 40 -15.74 -4.02 0.82
N MET A 41 -15.36 -3.05 1.63
CA MET A 41 -14.84 -3.28 2.98
C MET A 41 -15.51 -2.29 3.92
N THR A 42 -16.26 -2.80 4.88
CA THR A 42 -16.92 -1.99 5.91
C THR A 42 -15.89 -1.49 6.91
N GLU A 43 -16.21 -0.43 7.66
CA GLU A 43 -15.33 0.06 8.73
C GLU A 43 -15.08 -1.03 9.79
N GLU A 44 -16.10 -1.76 10.22
CA GLU A 44 -15.97 -2.86 11.19
C GLU A 44 -15.02 -3.97 10.68
N LEU A 45 -15.13 -4.31 9.40
CA LEU A 45 -14.24 -5.29 8.78
C LEU A 45 -12.80 -4.75 8.67
N ALA A 46 -12.66 -3.47 8.33
CA ALA A 46 -11.38 -2.79 8.24
C ALA A 46 -10.65 -2.73 9.58
N GLU A 47 -11.37 -2.50 10.69
CA GLU A 47 -10.81 -2.49 12.05
C GLU A 47 -10.20 -3.83 12.45
N THR A 48 -10.67 -4.93 11.86
CA THR A 48 -10.15 -6.29 12.13
C THR A 48 -9.10 -6.70 11.10
N LEU A 49 -9.44 -6.68 9.80
CA LEU A 49 -8.59 -7.21 8.74
C LEU A 49 -7.32 -6.39 8.51
N LEU A 50 -7.39 -5.06 8.60
CA LEU A 50 -6.25 -4.22 8.25
C LEU A 50 -5.09 -4.38 9.26
N PRO A 51 -5.31 -4.33 10.58
CA PRO A 51 -4.25 -4.61 11.55
C PRO A 51 -3.68 -6.03 11.45
N GLU A 52 -4.51 -7.05 11.20
CA GLU A 52 -4.06 -8.44 11.00
C GLU A 52 -3.13 -8.59 9.79
N ASN A 53 -3.30 -7.75 8.77
CA ASN A 53 -2.44 -7.69 7.58
C ASN A 53 -1.35 -6.61 7.69
N GLY A 54 -1.13 -6.07 8.89
CA GLY A 54 -0.05 -5.12 9.20
C GLY A 54 -0.26 -3.73 8.62
N PHE A 55 -1.47 -3.38 8.17
CA PHE A 55 -1.76 -2.03 7.70
C PHE A 55 -1.91 -1.05 8.86
N THR A 56 -1.34 0.14 8.67
CA THR A 56 -1.60 1.27 9.57
C THR A 56 -2.67 2.19 8.98
N LYS A 57 -3.44 2.89 9.82
CA LYS A 57 -4.41 3.89 9.35
C LYS A 57 -3.78 4.96 8.45
N LYS A 58 -2.54 5.37 8.76
CA LYS A 58 -1.78 6.35 7.97
C LYS A 58 -1.50 5.82 6.56
N GLU A 59 -1.01 4.59 6.47
CA GLU A 59 -0.69 3.92 5.20
C GLU A 59 -1.95 3.73 4.35
N VAL A 60 -3.03 3.20 4.94
CA VAL A 60 -4.32 3.01 4.28
C VAL A 60 -4.83 4.34 3.73
N GLY A 61 -4.81 5.40 4.54
CA GLY A 61 -5.22 6.73 4.09
C GLY A 61 -4.38 7.26 2.91
N ALA A 62 -3.08 6.96 2.85
CA ALA A 62 -2.23 7.33 1.71
C ALA A 62 -2.60 6.56 0.43
N ILE A 63 -2.82 5.25 0.54
CA ILE A 63 -3.27 4.41 -0.57
C ILE A 63 -4.64 4.87 -1.10
N LEU A 64 -5.60 5.09 -0.20
CA LEU A 64 -6.96 5.49 -0.57
C LEU A 64 -7.00 6.85 -1.29
N ARG A 65 -6.17 7.84 -0.89
CA ARG A 65 -6.06 9.12 -1.61
C ARG A 65 -5.51 8.95 -3.02
N ALA A 66 -4.55 8.06 -3.22
CA ALA A 66 -4.03 7.76 -4.55
C ALA A 66 -5.10 7.09 -5.43
N TRP A 67 -5.87 6.15 -4.87
CA TRP A 67 -6.97 5.50 -5.56
C TRP A 67 -8.13 6.44 -5.91
N GLU A 68 -8.45 7.38 -5.02
CA GLU A 68 -9.43 8.44 -5.30
C GLU A 68 -9.00 9.28 -6.51
N THR A 69 -7.72 9.66 -6.56
CA THR A 69 -7.14 10.39 -7.71
C THR A 69 -7.20 9.57 -9.01
N ALA A 70 -7.08 8.25 -8.90
CA ALA A 70 -7.18 7.31 -10.03
C ALA A 70 -8.64 6.94 -10.40
N ASP A 71 -9.64 7.49 -9.69
CA ASP A 71 -11.07 7.16 -9.83
C ASP A 71 -11.33 5.65 -9.62
N TRP A 72 -10.66 5.01 -8.67
CA TRP A 72 -10.84 3.57 -8.37
C TRP A 72 -11.94 3.31 -7.33
N ILE A 73 -12.47 4.35 -6.70
CA ILE A 73 -13.39 4.25 -5.57
C ILE A 73 -14.77 4.71 -6.04
N ALA A 74 -15.79 3.87 -5.83
CA ALA A 74 -17.18 4.20 -6.14
C ALA A 74 -17.86 4.93 -4.97
N GLU A 75 -17.59 4.49 -3.73
CA GLU A 75 -18.11 5.09 -2.50
C GLU A 75 -17.02 5.05 -1.43
N MET A 76 -16.86 6.16 -0.70
CA MET A 76 -16.09 6.23 0.53
C MET A 76 -16.92 7.02 1.55
N SER A 77 -17.20 6.41 2.69
CA SER A 77 -17.97 7.00 3.77
C SER A 77 -17.46 6.52 5.14
N ASP A 78 -18.10 6.96 6.20
CA ASP A 78 -17.92 6.43 7.56
C ASP A 78 -18.29 4.95 7.70
N ARG A 79 -19.04 4.40 6.73
CA ARG A 79 -19.41 2.98 6.70
C ARG A 79 -18.38 2.08 6.03
N GLY A 80 -17.36 2.67 5.39
CA GLY A 80 -16.31 1.94 4.67
C GLY A 80 -16.15 2.39 3.23
N ILE A 81 -15.62 1.48 2.41
CA ILE A 81 -15.22 1.75 1.03
C ILE A 81 -15.78 0.71 0.05
N THR A 82 -16.15 1.16 -1.14
CA THR A 82 -16.55 0.29 -2.26
C THR A 82 -15.76 0.68 -3.51
N LEU A 83 -15.18 -0.33 -4.18
CA LEU A 83 -14.43 -0.14 -5.42
C LEU A 83 -15.38 0.08 -6.60
N ARG A 84 -14.93 0.85 -7.61
CA ARG A 84 -15.58 0.84 -8.93
C ARG A 84 -15.43 -0.52 -9.59
N GLU A 85 -16.30 -0.81 -10.55
CA GLU A 85 -16.24 -2.03 -11.36
C GLU A 85 -14.85 -2.23 -11.98
N LYS A 86 -14.27 -1.19 -12.60
CA LYS A 86 -12.95 -1.25 -13.25
C LYS A 86 -11.80 -1.66 -12.31
N SER A 87 -11.88 -1.28 -11.04
CA SER A 87 -10.89 -1.62 -10.02
C SER A 87 -11.29 -2.86 -9.21
N CYS A 88 -12.54 -3.30 -9.29
CA CYS A 88 -13.03 -4.54 -8.70
C CYS A 88 -12.62 -5.77 -9.52
N THR A 89 -12.67 -5.70 -10.86
CA THR A 89 -12.45 -6.84 -11.76
C THR A 89 -11.06 -6.93 -12.39
N ALA A 90 -10.21 -5.91 -12.22
CA ALA A 90 -8.84 -5.90 -12.75
C ALA A 90 -7.90 -6.80 -11.93
N GLY A 91 -8.11 -8.11 -12.00
CA GLY A 91 -7.18 -9.16 -11.53
C GLY A 91 -6.25 -9.60 -12.65
#